data_AF-A0A8T6SWV5-F1
#
_entry.id   AF-A0A8T6SWV5-F1
#
_cell.length_a   1.000
_cell.length_b   1.000
_cell.length_c   1.000
_cell.angle_alpha   90.00
_cell.angle_beta   90.00
_cell.angle_gamma   90.00
#
_symmetry.space_group_name_H-M   'P 1'
#
loop_
_entity.id
_entity.type
_entity.pdbx_description
1 polymer ?
#
loop_
_entity_poly.entity_id
_entity_poly.type
_entity_poly.pdbx_seq_one_letter_code
_entity_poly.pdbx_strand_id
1 'polypeptide(L)' 'MMGTLSRLGFRSERFDRVRDFTRDIAIVPVSAKTGEGIGELLAVLIGLTQQYMTDKLQVTAGHALGTVL' A
#
# COMPACT_ATOMS: atom_id res chain seq x y z
N MET A 1 17.64 0.21 1.20
CA MET A 1 16.30 -0.39 1.44
C MET A 1 16.06 -1.64 0.61
N MET A 2 16.17 -1.61 -0.72
CA MET A 2 15.99 -2.79 -1.60
C MET A 2 16.84 -4.00 -1.16
N GLY A 3 18.11 -3.79 -0.81
CA GLY A 3 18.99 -4.87 -0.33
C GLY A 3 18.58 -5.48 1.02
N THR A 4 17.86 -4.76 1.89
CA THR A 4 17.38 -5.30 3.17
C THR A 4 16.11 -6.12 2.97
N LEU A 5 15.15 -5.61 2.19
CA LEU A 5 13.91 -6.33 1.85
C LEU A 5 14.23 -7.63 1.10
N SER A 6 15.17 -7.59 0.16
CA SER A 6 15.64 -8.77 -0.55
C SER A 6 16.25 -9.82 0.39
N ARG A 7 17.05 -9.42 1.39
CA ARG A 7 17.58 -10.35 2.41
C ARG A 7 16.50 -10.97 3.29
N LEU A 8 15.36 -10.30 3.44
CA LEU A 8 14.18 -10.82 4.15
C LEU A 8 13.26 -11.66 3.24
N GLY A 9 13.66 -11.89 1.98
CA GLY A 9 12.88 -12.67 1.02
C GLY A 9 11.77 -11.88 0.31
N PHE A 10 11.67 -10.57 0.55
CA PHE A 10 10.70 -9.72 -0.14
C PHE A 10 11.27 -9.19 -1.46
N ARG A 11 10.50 -9.33 -2.54
CA ARG A 11 10.76 -8.60 -3.78
C ARG A 11 10.19 -7.19 -3.64
N SER A 12 10.93 -6.18 -4.07
CA SER A 12 10.50 -4.79 -3.96
C SER A 12 11.04 -3.96 -5.11
N GLU A 13 10.22 -3.06 -5.64
CA GLU A 13 10.59 -2.13 -6.70
C GLU A 13 10.03 -0.74 -6.44
N ARG A 14 10.59 0.29 -7.08
CA ARG A 14 9.99 1.64 -7.04
C ARG A 14 8.61 1.56 -7.70
N PHE A 15 7.60 2.25 -7.14
CA PHE A 15 6.20 2.06 -7.53
C PHE A 15 5.93 2.19 -9.04
N ASP A 16 6.68 3.05 -9.74
CA ASP A 16 6.60 3.28 -11.20
C ASP A 16 7.24 2.16 -12.04
N ARG A 17 8.00 1.26 -11.41
CA ARG A 17 8.67 0.11 -12.04
C ARG A 17 7.99 -1.23 -11.72
N VAL A 18 7.06 -1.24 -10.78
CA VAL A 18 6.31 -2.45 -10.42
C VAL A 18 5.45 -2.88 -11.60
N ARG A 19 5.67 -4.11 -12.09
CA ARG A 19 4.84 -4.72 -13.14
C ARG A 19 3.73 -5.60 -12.57
N ASP A 20 3.92 -6.09 -11.35
CA ASP A 20 3.01 -7.01 -10.69
C ASP A 20 2.96 -6.74 -9.19
N PHE A 21 1.94 -6.00 -8.78
CA PHE A 21 1.70 -5.61 -7.39
C PHE A 21 1.30 -6.80 -6.49
N THR A 22 1.04 -7.98 -7.05
CA THR A 22 0.79 -9.20 -6.24
C THR A 22 2.08 -9.88 -5.79
N ARG A 23 3.21 -9.56 -6.44
CA ARG A 23 4.50 -10.20 -6.19
C ARG A 23 5.59 -9.24 -5.71
N ASP A 24 5.50 -7.95 -6.05
CA ASP A 24 6.47 -6.94 -5.68
C ASP A 24 5.88 -5.91 -4.70
N ILE A 25 6.60 -5.67 -3.61
CA ILE A 25 6.30 -4.56 -2.70
C ILE A 25 6.69 -3.24 -3.37
N ALA A 26 5.71 -2.36 -3.54
CA ALA A 26 5.94 -1.02 -4.09
C ALA A 26 6.61 -0.11 -3.06
N ILE A 27 7.73 0.51 -3.46
CA ILE A 27 8.43 1.54 -2.69
C ILE A 27 8.02 2.90 -3.25
N VAL A 28 7.37 3.72 -2.42
CA VAL A 28 7.03 5.12 -2.73
C VAL A 28 7.91 6.03 -1.89
N PRO A 29 8.89 6.74 -2.48
CA PRO A 29 9.67 7.75 -1.77
C PRO A 29 8.77 8.94 -1.43
N VAL A 30 8.75 9.36 -0.17
CA VAL A 30 7.96 10.51 0.29
C VAL A 30 8.76 11.39 1.25
N SER A 31 8.36 12.65 1.36
CA SER A 31 8.77 13.56 2.43
C SER A 31 7.53 14.08 3.14
N ALA A 32 7.33 13.66 4.39
CA ALA A 32 6.22 14.14 5.20
C ALA A 32 6.34 15.64 5.55
N LYS A 33 7.56 16.20 5.50
CA LYS A 33 7.81 17.61 5.82
C LYS A 33 7.42 18.54 4.68
N THR A 34 7.73 18.15 3.45
CA THR A 34 7.52 18.98 2.24
C THR A 34 6.28 18.56 1.45
N GLY A 35 5.75 17.36 1.70
CA GLY A 35 4.60 16.79 1.01
C GLY A 35 4.94 16.08 -0.30
N GLU A 36 6.22 16.02 -0.69
CA GLU A 36 6.65 15.32 -1.91
C GLU A 36 6.31 13.82 -1.82
N GLY A 37 5.78 13.26 -2.90
CA GLY A 37 5.45 11.83 -3.00
C GLY A 37 4.14 11.42 -2.32
N ILE A 38 3.47 12.31 -1.59
CA ILE A 38 2.22 11.96 -0.89
C ILE A 38 1.10 11.64 -1.88
N GLY A 39 1.02 12.33 -3.00
CA GLY A 39 0.05 12.04 -4.05
C GLY A 39 0.23 10.63 -4.63
N GLU A 40 1.46 10.26 -4.94
CA GLU A 40 1.84 8.93 -5.43
C GLU A 40 1.55 7.85 -4.38
N LEU A 41 1.82 8.13 -3.10
CA LEU A 41 1.52 7.22 -2.00
C LEU A 41 0.01 6.93 -1.92
N LEU A 42 -0.81 7.98 -1.96
CA LEU A 42 -2.27 7.85 -1.94
C LEU A 42 -2.77 7.11 -3.18
N ALA A 43 -2.25 7.40 -4.37
CA ALA A 43 -2.63 6.74 -5.60
C ALA A 43 -2.35 5.22 -5.54
N VAL A 44 -1.17 4.82 -5.06
CA VAL A 44 -0.82 3.40 -4.88
C VAL A 44 -1.73 2.73 -3.86
N LEU A 45 -2.00 3.37 -2.72
CA LEU A 45 -2.90 2.82 -1.69
C LEU A 45 -4.34 2.63 -2.20
N ILE A 46 -4.86 3.62 -2.94
CA ILE A 46 -6.20 3.54 -3.54
C ILE A 46 -6.25 2.38 -4.54
N GLY A 47 -5.26 2.26 -5.43
CA GLY A 47 -5.20 1.19 -6.41
C GLY A 47 -5.16 -0.20 -5.77
N LEU A 48 -4.34 -0.38 -4.72
CA LEU A 48 -4.24 -1.66 -4.00
C LEU A 48 -5.53 -2.03 -3.28
N THR A 49 -6.15 -1.07 -2.59
CA THR A 49 -7.38 -1.32 -1.83
C THR A 49 -8.56 -1.62 -2.75
N GLN A 50 -8.71 -0.86 -3.84
CA GLN A 50 -9.77 -1.10 -4.83
C GLN A 50 -9.58 -2.45 -5.54
N GLN A 51 -8.35 -2.79 -5.96
CA GLN A 51 -8.10 -4.01 -6.73
C GLN A 51 -8.20 -5.28 -5.87
N TYR A 52 -7.77 -5.25 -4.60
CA TYR A 52 -7.57 -6.47 -3.80
C TYR A 52 -8.36 -6.53 -2.49
N MET A 53 -9.00 -5.44 -2.06
CA MET A 53 -9.64 -5.36 -0.74
C MET A 53 -11.12 -5.00 -0.77
N THR A 54 -11.72 -4.84 -1.96
CA THR A 54 -13.14 -4.45 -2.10
C THR A 54 -14.08 -5.30 -1.24
N ASP A 55 -13.93 -6.63 -1.24
CA ASP A 55 -14.77 -7.54 -0.44
C ASP A 55 -14.59 -7.35 1.07
N LYS A 56 -13.37 -6.99 1.51
CA LYS A 56 -13.05 -6.76 2.93
C LYS A 56 -13.50 -5.38 3.42
N LEU A 57 -13.73 -4.44 2.51
CA LEU A 57 -14.13 -3.07 2.82
C LEU A 57 -15.65 -2.87 2.75
N GLN A 58 -16.41 -3.91 2.45
CA GLN A 58 -17.87 -3.85 2.50
C GLN A 58 -18.36 -3.61 3.93
N VAL A 59 -19.37 -2.74 4.04
CA VAL A 59 -20.06 -2.46 5.29
C VAL A 59 -21.48 -3.00 5.22
N THR A 60 -21.99 -3.47 6.35
CA THR A 60 -23.37 -3.96 6.49
C THR A 60 -24.12 -3.09 7.48
N ALA A 61 -25.44 -2.97 7.29
CA ALA A 61 -26.30 -2.38 8.30
C ALA A 61 -26.38 -3.33 9.51
N GLY A 62 -26.34 -2.79 10.73
CA GLY A 62 -26.42 -3.59 11.95
C GLY A 62 -25.63 -3.00 13.11
N HIS A 63 -25.21 -3.87 14.03
CA HIS A 63 -24.42 -3.46 15.19
C HIS A 63 -23.05 -2.91 14.76
N ALA A 64 -22.62 -1.83 15.42
CA ALA A 64 -21.30 -1.26 15.20
C ALA A 64 -20.20 -2.24 15.64
N LEU A 65 -19.14 -2.32 14.85
CA LEU A 65 -17.91 -3.04 15.17
C LEU A 65 -16.77 -2.03 15.38
N GLY A 66 -15.94 -2.23 16.40
CA GLY A 66 -14.83 -1.33 16.71
C GLY A 66 -13.84 -1.94 17.71
N THR A 67 -12.68 -1.28 17.85
CA THR A 67 -11.58 -1.66 18.73
C THR A 67 -11.09 -0.42 19.50
N VAL A 68 -10.74 -0.58 20.78
CA VAL A 68 -10.04 0.46 21.57
C VAL A 68 -8.53 0.36 21.27
N LEU A 69 -7.93 1.49 20.90
CA LEU A 69 -6.52 1.61 20.51
C LEU A 69 -5.66 2.21 21.62
#